data_AF-A0A8S3U986-F1
#
_entry.id   AF-A0A8S3U986-F1
#
_cell.length_a   1.000
_cell.length_b   1.000
_cell.length_c   1.000
_cell.angle_alpha   90.00
_cell.angle_beta   90.00
_cell.angle_gamma   90.00
#
_symmetry.space_group_name_H-M   'P 1'
#
loop_
_entity.id
_entity.type
_entity.pdbx_description
1 polymer ?
#
loop_
_entity_poly.entity_id
_entity_poly.type
_entity_poly.pdbx_seq_one_letter_code
_entity_poly.pdbx_strand_id
1 'polypeptide(L)'
;MIEMMKIFSDPTIMYATFFDVSMILPTGKAEEGVGEGIFRDCLTEFWNEFMDNCCIGNSQKVPTIRHDFQEEQWLSIGRIIFKGWQIANYLPIGLSIIVMENAMFYGLSTTEQYNSICDDDLYQLLQPIIEENPHIGYRGYRSIQARLKVCGHFCQETRVREALVRLDPAAVAMRWYGVLVVHGGIDGISRLIVFLSISTNNKSAIVLQSFLPAFQKYGLPTRVRTDHGTENVDVATFMTLQKGSYRGSILQGKSVHNQRIERFWLDMYRGCTNVYYDLFTFMEREGILDMESEIHLWSLHYVFMPRIQISLDTFK
;
A
#
# COMPACT_ATOMS: atom_id res chain seq x y z
N MET A 1 -31.60 -13.93 14.50
CA MET A 1 -30.31 -13.45 15.06
C MET A 1 -30.22 -13.54 16.58
N ILE A 2 -31.13 -12.90 17.34
CA ILE A 2 -31.05 -12.73 18.81
C ILE A 2 -30.93 -14.07 19.57
N GLU A 3 -31.73 -15.07 19.21
CA GLU A 3 -31.73 -16.38 19.89
C GLU A 3 -30.38 -17.09 19.75
N MET A 4 -29.82 -17.09 18.54
CA MET A 4 -28.50 -17.66 18.29
C MET A 4 -27.42 -16.94 19.08
N MET A 5 -27.46 -15.60 19.16
CA MET A 5 -26.51 -14.84 19.98
C MET A 5 -26.61 -15.19 21.47
N LYS A 6 -27.83 -15.42 21.97
CA LYS A 6 -28.09 -15.82 23.35
C LYS A 6 -27.58 -17.23 23.64
N ILE A 7 -27.78 -18.18 22.73
CA ILE A 7 -27.27 -19.55 22.87
C ILE A 7 -25.73 -19.54 22.87
N PHE A 8 -25.12 -18.79 21.96
CA PHE A 8 -23.66 -18.69 21.84
C PHE A 8 -23.01 -17.76 22.88
N SER A 9 -23.79 -17.16 23.78
CA SER A 9 -23.23 -16.36 24.87
C SER A 9 -22.61 -17.22 25.99
N ASP A 10 -23.02 -18.49 26.08
CA ASP A 10 -22.39 -19.48 26.95
C ASP A 10 -21.03 -19.94 26.37
N PRO A 11 -19.90 -19.71 27.08
CA PRO A 11 -18.58 -20.15 26.64
C PRO A 11 -18.43 -21.68 26.49
N THR A 12 -19.25 -22.47 27.18
CA THR A 12 -19.17 -23.94 27.13
C THR A 12 -19.48 -24.50 25.75
N ILE A 13 -20.14 -23.73 24.89
CA ILE A 13 -20.45 -24.09 23.51
C ILE A 13 -19.21 -24.41 22.67
N MET A 14 -18.05 -23.91 23.09
CA MET A 14 -16.77 -24.19 22.42
C MET A 14 -16.40 -25.67 22.46
N TYR A 15 -16.81 -26.40 23.51
CA TYR A 15 -16.56 -27.83 23.67
C TYR A 15 -17.51 -28.73 22.87
N ALA A 16 -18.60 -28.18 22.32
CA ALA A 16 -19.56 -28.96 21.54
C ALA A 16 -18.93 -29.48 20.23
N THR A 17 -19.11 -30.75 19.91
CA THR A 17 -18.60 -31.35 18.66
C THR A 17 -19.65 -31.43 17.56
N PHE A 18 -20.93 -31.31 17.92
CA PHE A 18 -22.06 -31.24 17.00
C PHE A 18 -23.16 -30.38 17.62
N PHE A 19 -24.08 -29.89 16.78
CA PHE A 19 -25.31 -29.24 17.22
C PHE A 19 -26.52 -29.99 16.67
N ASP A 20 -27.47 -30.26 17.56
CA ASP A 20 -28.80 -30.72 17.20
C ASP A 20 -29.71 -29.49 17.11
N VAL A 21 -30.09 -29.11 15.88
CA VAL A 21 -30.76 -27.83 15.59
C VAL A 21 -32.14 -28.11 15.01
N SER A 22 -33.15 -27.44 15.56
CA SER A 22 -34.52 -27.46 15.06
C SER A 22 -34.99 -26.04 14.72
N MET A 23 -35.41 -25.82 13.49
CA MET A 23 -36.03 -24.56 13.07
C MET A 23 -37.50 -24.53 13.52
N ILE A 24 -37.95 -23.40 14.05
CA ILE A 24 -39.34 -23.20 14.49
C ILE A 24 -40.04 -22.28 13.50
N LEU A 25 -41.12 -22.78 12.89
CA LEU A 25 -41.95 -21.99 11.98
C LEU A 25 -42.67 -20.86 12.75
N PRO A 26 -43.16 -19.80 12.08
CA PRO A 26 -43.97 -18.75 12.71
C PRO A 26 -45.23 -19.26 13.42
N THR A 27 -45.67 -20.49 13.09
CA THR A 27 -46.79 -21.18 13.73
C THR A 27 -46.46 -21.81 15.10
N GLY A 28 -45.19 -21.74 15.52
CA GLY A 28 -44.67 -22.36 16.75
C GLY A 28 -44.41 -23.87 16.64
N LYS A 29 -44.59 -24.47 15.45
CA LYS A 29 -44.27 -25.88 15.20
C LYS A 29 -42.83 -26.01 14.71
N ALA A 30 -42.15 -27.08 15.14
CA ALA A 30 -40.86 -27.46 14.58
C ALA A 30 -41.01 -27.85 13.10
N GLU A 31 -40.09 -27.36 12.29
CA GLU A 31 -39.98 -27.74 10.88
C GLU A 31 -39.52 -29.20 10.76
N GLU A 32 -40.05 -29.94 9.79
CA GLU A 32 -39.60 -31.30 9.51
C GLU A 32 -38.24 -31.26 8.80
N GLY A 33 -37.17 -31.41 9.58
CA GLY A 33 -35.80 -31.53 9.06
C GLY A 33 -34.93 -32.28 10.05
N VAL A 34 -34.01 -33.12 9.55
CA VAL A 34 -32.96 -33.75 10.36
C VAL A 34 -31.63 -33.70 9.59
N GLY A 35 -30.55 -33.32 10.25
CA GLY A 35 -29.19 -33.41 9.71
C GLY A 35 -28.39 -32.09 9.72
N GLU A 36 -27.13 -32.18 9.26
CA GLU A 36 -26.15 -31.07 9.32
C GLU A 36 -26.55 -29.83 8.49
N GLY A 37 -27.45 -29.99 7.52
CA GLY A 37 -27.96 -28.90 6.67
C GLY A 37 -28.73 -27.84 7.45
N ILE A 38 -29.46 -28.22 8.50
CA ILE A 38 -30.30 -27.30 9.27
C ILE A 38 -29.46 -26.25 9.98
N PHE A 39 -28.29 -26.65 10.49
CA PHE A 39 -27.39 -25.70 11.12
C PHE A 39 -26.80 -24.71 10.10
N ARG A 40 -26.54 -25.14 8.85
CA ARG A 40 -26.11 -24.23 7.77
C ARG A 40 -27.21 -23.25 7.36
N ASP A 41 -28.47 -23.69 7.37
CA ASP A 41 -29.61 -22.81 7.10
C ASP A 41 -29.76 -21.76 8.20
N CYS A 42 -29.68 -22.19 9.47
CA CYS A 42 -29.67 -21.30 10.63
C CYS A 42 -28.52 -20.27 10.57
N LEU A 43 -27.31 -20.70 10.19
CA LEU A 43 -26.16 -19.81 9.98
C LEU A 43 -26.43 -18.81 8.85
N THR A 44 -27.02 -19.26 7.74
CA THR A 44 -27.32 -18.40 6.59
C THR A 44 -28.33 -17.31 6.94
N GLU A 45 -29.41 -17.68 7.63
CA GLU A 45 -30.41 -16.72 8.10
C GLU A 45 -29.82 -15.74 9.12
N PHE A 46 -29.02 -16.24 10.06
CA PHE A 46 -28.31 -15.40 11.02
C PHE A 46 -27.42 -14.36 10.34
N TRP A 47 -26.60 -14.76 9.38
CA TRP A 47 -25.64 -13.86 8.73
C TRP A 47 -26.30 -12.86 7.79
N ASN A 48 -27.39 -13.24 7.11
CA ASN A 48 -28.19 -12.30 6.32
C ASN A 48 -28.76 -11.20 7.23
N GLU A 49 -29.42 -11.58 8.33
CA GLU A 49 -29.99 -10.63 9.29
C GLU A 49 -28.92 -9.74 9.94
N PHE A 50 -27.77 -10.32 10.30
CA PHE A 50 -26.65 -9.57 10.89
C PHE A 50 -26.02 -8.59 9.89
N MET A 51 -25.81 -8.99 8.63
CA MET A 51 -25.22 -8.12 7.61
C MET A 51 -26.14 -6.97 7.21
N ASP A 52 -27.46 -7.21 7.20
CA ASP A 52 -28.45 -6.20 6.83
C ASP A 52 -28.68 -5.18 7.95
N ASN A 53 -28.66 -5.63 9.21
CA ASN A 53 -29.03 -4.78 10.35
C ASN A 53 -27.83 -4.25 11.14
N CYS A 54 -26.68 -4.92 11.12
CA CYS A 54 -25.55 -4.62 11.99
C CYS A 54 -24.27 -4.22 11.22
N CYS A 55 -24.27 -4.27 9.89
CA CYS A 55 -23.08 -3.97 9.08
C CYS A 55 -23.32 -2.84 8.08
N ILE A 56 -22.23 -2.15 7.70
CA ILE A 56 -22.19 -1.20 6.58
C ILE A 56 -21.31 -1.74 5.45
N GLY A 57 -21.47 -1.17 4.26
CA GLY A 57 -20.68 -1.49 3.07
C GLY A 57 -21.46 -2.29 2.03
N ASN A 58 -21.03 -2.14 0.77
CA ASN A 58 -21.68 -2.74 -0.40
C ASN A 58 -21.01 -4.04 -0.83
N SER A 59 -19.68 -4.05 -0.97
CA SER A 59 -18.91 -5.23 -1.41
C SER A 59 -18.36 -6.07 -0.25
N GLN A 60 -18.05 -5.43 0.88
CA GLN A 60 -17.66 -6.09 2.13
C GLN A 60 -18.46 -5.47 3.27
N LYS A 61 -18.99 -6.33 4.14
CA LYS A 61 -19.79 -5.94 5.31
C LYS A 61 -18.87 -5.79 6.51
N VAL A 62 -18.84 -4.58 7.07
CA VAL A 62 -18.09 -4.26 8.29
C VAL A 62 -19.10 -3.98 9.40
N PRO A 63 -19.06 -4.72 10.54
CA PRO A 63 -19.92 -4.45 11.67
C PRO A 63 -19.73 -3.03 12.19
N THR A 64 -20.83 -2.34 12.50
CA THR A 64 -20.78 -1.03 13.15
C THR A 64 -20.80 -1.18 14.66
N ILE A 65 -20.19 -0.22 15.36
CA ILE A 65 -20.27 -0.15 16.82
C ILE A 65 -21.69 0.27 17.18
N ARG A 66 -22.39 -0.58 17.93
CA ARG A 66 -23.76 -0.34 18.38
C ARG A 66 -23.81 -0.31 19.90
N HIS A 67 -24.71 0.50 20.45
CA HIS A 67 -24.88 0.66 21.90
C HIS A 67 -25.52 -0.56 22.57
N ASP A 68 -26.28 -1.36 21.81
CA ASP A 68 -26.94 -2.60 22.23
C ASP A 68 -26.02 -3.83 22.13
N PHE A 69 -24.83 -3.70 21.55
CA PHE A 69 -23.85 -4.80 21.42
C PHE A 69 -22.68 -4.55 22.38
N GLN A 70 -22.77 -5.14 23.55
CA GLN A 70 -21.70 -5.16 24.55
C GLN A 70 -20.75 -6.34 24.29
N GLU A 71 -19.73 -6.48 25.14
CA GLU A 71 -18.68 -7.51 25.01
C GLU A 71 -19.25 -8.93 24.80
N GLU A 72 -20.28 -9.29 25.57
CA GLU A 72 -20.93 -10.60 25.49
C GLU A 72 -21.48 -10.90 24.08
N GLN A 73 -22.12 -9.91 23.45
CA GLN A 73 -22.68 -10.05 22.11
C GLN A 73 -21.57 -10.26 21.06
N TRP A 74 -20.45 -9.55 21.18
CA TRP A 74 -19.31 -9.70 20.29
C TRP A 74 -18.60 -11.05 20.47
N LEU A 75 -18.50 -11.53 21.71
CA LEU A 75 -17.99 -12.87 21.99
C LEU A 75 -18.89 -13.95 21.37
N SER A 76 -20.22 -13.79 21.45
CA SER A 76 -21.16 -14.70 20.77
C SER A 76 -20.92 -14.74 19.26
N ILE A 77 -20.73 -13.59 18.61
CA ILE A 77 -20.45 -13.51 17.17
C ILE A 77 -19.16 -14.26 16.81
N GLY A 78 -18.08 -14.04 17.58
CA GLY A 78 -16.82 -14.74 17.38
C GLY A 78 -16.98 -16.26 17.49
N ARG A 79 -17.74 -16.73 18.49
CA ARG A 79 -18.03 -18.17 18.67
C ARG A 79 -18.87 -18.73 17.52
N ILE A 80 -19.86 -17.98 17.01
CA ILE A 80 -20.67 -18.40 15.86
C ILE A 80 -19.79 -18.58 14.61
N ILE A 81 -18.86 -17.65 14.34
CA ILE A 81 -17.89 -17.78 13.23
C ILE A 81 -17.06 -19.05 13.41
N PHE A 82 -16.46 -19.22 14.58
CA PHE A 82 -15.55 -20.34 14.85
C PHE A 82 -16.27 -21.69 14.76
N LYS A 83 -17.44 -21.83 15.39
CA LYS A 83 -18.20 -23.09 15.37
C LYS A 83 -18.86 -23.35 14.02
N GLY A 84 -19.28 -22.31 13.30
CA GLY A 84 -19.77 -22.42 11.93
C GLY A 84 -18.72 -23.01 11.00
N TRP A 85 -17.47 -22.58 11.13
CA TRP A 85 -16.35 -23.19 10.42
C TRP A 85 -16.09 -24.63 10.89
N GLN A 86 -15.89 -24.83 12.20
CA GLN A 86 -15.46 -26.11 12.76
C GLN A 86 -16.47 -27.24 12.51
N ILE A 87 -17.78 -26.98 12.63
CA ILE A 87 -18.83 -28.01 12.55
C ILE A 87 -19.43 -28.07 11.15
N ALA A 88 -19.64 -26.93 10.49
CA ALA A 88 -20.39 -26.88 9.23
C ALA A 88 -19.53 -26.55 8.01
N ASN A 89 -18.23 -26.26 8.16
CA ASN A 89 -17.37 -25.68 7.12
C ASN A 89 -17.98 -24.41 6.50
N TYR A 90 -18.68 -23.62 7.32
CA TYR A 90 -19.38 -22.41 6.91
C TYR A 90 -18.56 -21.17 7.26
N LEU A 91 -18.31 -20.29 6.29
CA LEU A 91 -17.73 -18.97 6.50
C LEU A 91 -18.66 -17.88 5.96
N PRO A 92 -18.94 -16.80 6.71
CA PRO A 92 -19.70 -15.66 6.21
C PRO A 92 -18.84 -14.78 5.29
N ILE A 93 -18.70 -15.18 4.02
CA ILE A 93 -17.83 -14.52 3.02
C ILE A 93 -18.17 -13.05 2.79
N GLY A 94 -19.40 -12.63 3.11
CA GLY A 94 -19.80 -11.22 3.05
C GLY A 94 -19.13 -10.33 4.11
N LEU A 95 -18.60 -10.88 5.21
CA LEU A 95 -17.89 -10.11 6.24
C LEU A 95 -16.48 -9.74 5.77
N SER A 96 -16.02 -8.55 6.18
CA SER A 96 -14.64 -8.12 5.92
C SER A 96 -13.63 -9.11 6.50
N ILE A 97 -12.57 -9.36 5.74
CA ILE A 97 -11.46 -10.24 6.13
C ILE A 97 -10.86 -9.85 7.48
N ILE A 98 -10.86 -8.55 7.84
CA ILE A 98 -10.35 -8.04 9.12
C ILE A 98 -11.18 -8.57 10.29
N VAL A 99 -12.49 -8.68 10.13
CA VAL A 99 -13.41 -9.21 11.16
C VAL A 99 -13.18 -10.72 11.31
N MET A 100 -13.01 -11.40 10.18
CA MET A 100 -12.72 -12.83 10.13
C MET A 100 -11.39 -13.17 10.81
N GLU A 101 -10.35 -12.37 10.55
CA GLU A 101 -9.03 -12.50 11.18
C GLU A 101 -9.13 -12.30 12.70
N ASN A 102 -9.77 -11.21 13.16
CA ASN A 102 -9.94 -10.97 14.59
C ASN A 102 -10.74 -12.07 15.31
N ALA A 103 -11.78 -12.60 14.66
CA ALA A 103 -12.61 -13.65 15.22
C ALA A 103 -11.90 -15.01 15.31
N MET A 104 -11.08 -15.37 14.30
CA MET A 104 -10.36 -16.64 14.27
C MET A 104 -9.13 -16.66 15.18
N PHE A 105 -8.46 -15.51 15.35
CA PHE A 105 -7.18 -15.42 16.05
C PHE A 105 -7.27 -14.78 17.45
N TYR A 106 -8.47 -14.75 18.05
CA TYR A 106 -8.70 -14.42 19.46
C TYR A 106 -8.00 -13.14 19.93
N GLY A 107 -8.33 -11.99 19.34
CA GLY A 107 -7.83 -10.71 19.85
C GLY A 107 -6.30 -10.56 19.75
N LEU A 108 -5.61 -11.37 18.95
CA LEU A 108 -4.37 -10.93 18.28
C LEU A 108 -4.74 -9.87 17.24
N SER A 109 -5.33 -8.79 17.73
CA SER A 109 -5.32 -7.49 17.10
C SER A 109 -3.84 -7.19 16.87
N THR A 110 -3.37 -7.41 15.65
CA THR A 110 -2.16 -6.79 15.15
C THR A 110 -2.21 -5.28 15.43
N THR A 111 -3.40 -4.68 15.47
CA THR A 111 -3.66 -3.30 15.87
C THR A 111 -3.25 -2.94 17.32
N GLU A 112 -3.33 -3.83 18.32
CA GLU A 112 -2.87 -3.53 19.70
C GLU A 112 -1.34 -3.55 19.81
N GLN A 113 -0.66 -4.36 19.00
CA GLN A 113 0.78 -4.24 18.82
C GLN A 113 1.12 -2.97 18.03
N TYR A 114 0.41 -2.67 16.93
CA TYR A 114 0.77 -1.60 15.99
C TYR A 114 0.38 -0.15 16.39
N ASN A 115 -0.36 0.06 17.49
CA ASN A 115 -0.83 1.38 17.94
C ASN A 115 0.09 2.08 18.97
N SER A 116 1.33 1.63 19.13
CA SER A 116 2.27 2.21 20.10
C SER A 116 2.83 3.59 19.74
N ILE A 117 2.67 4.05 18.50
CA ILE A 117 3.29 5.28 17.99
C ILE A 117 2.28 6.10 17.19
N CYS A 118 2.16 7.40 17.48
CA CYS A 118 1.33 8.31 16.68
C CYS A 118 2.04 8.69 15.37
N ASP A 119 1.31 9.20 14.38
CA ASP A 119 1.91 9.53 13.08
C ASP A 119 3.00 10.61 13.20
N ASP A 120 2.82 11.61 14.06
CA ASP A 120 3.80 12.68 14.27
C ASP A 120 5.12 12.15 14.87
N ASP A 121 5.04 11.25 15.85
CA ASP A 121 6.20 10.59 16.44
C ASP A 121 6.87 9.64 15.44
N LEU A 122 6.08 8.94 14.62
CA LEU A 122 6.59 8.09 13.54
C LEU A 122 7.37 8.95 12.53
N TYR A 123 6.87 10.13 12.16
CA TYR A 123 7.58 11.03 11.26
C TYR A 123 8.90 11.53 11.84
N GLN A 124 8.91 11.94 13.11
CA GLN A 124 10.13 12.39 13.79
C GLN A 124 11.19 11.29 13.87
N LEU A 125 10.79 10.04 14.07
CA LEU A 125 11.68 8.88 14.11
C LEU A 125 12.25 8.51 12.74
N LEU A 126 11.45 8.67 11.67
CA LEU A 126 11.87 8.31 10.31
C LEU A 126 12.75 9.37 9.65
N GLN A 127 12.55 10.65 9.98
CA GLN A 127 13.28 11.76 9.37
C GLN A 127 14.82 11.61 9.42
N PRO A 128 15.47 11.34 10.57
CA PRO A 128 16.92 11.16 10.62
C PRO A 128 17.37 9.90 9.85
N ILE A 129 16.57 8.83 9.84
CA ILE A 129 16.89 7.59 9.11
C ILE A 129 16.94 7.83 7.60
N ILE A 130 15.98 8.62 7.09
CA ILE A 130 15.90 9.00 5.68
C ILE A 130 17.06 9.94 5.32
N GLU A 131 17.39 10.89 6.20
CA GLU A 131 18.52 11.81 6.00
C GLU A 131 19.88 11.09 5.98
N GLU A 132 20.07 10.08 6.84
CA GLU A 132 21.26 9.22 6.86
C GLU A 132 21.30 8.22 5.70
N ASN A 133 20.13 7.81 5.20
CA ASN A 133 19.99 6.82 4.14
C ASN A 133 19.13 7.36 3.00
N PRO A 134 19.61 8.37 2.24
CA PRO A 134 18.86 9.03 1.17
C PRO A 134 18.53 8.12 -0.02
N HIS A 135 18.86 6.83 0.07
CA HIS A 135 18.63 5.81 -0.94
C HIS A 135 17.64 4.72 -0.52
N ILE A 136 17.12 4.76 0.71
CA ILE A 136 16.27 3.68 1.25
C ILE A 136 15.00 3.48 0.42
N GLY A 137 14.44 4.57 -0.13
CA GLY A 137 13.29 4.57 -1.05
C GLY A 137 12.06 3.83 -0.49
N TYR A 138 11.08 3.56 -1.36
CA TYR A 138 9.84 2.89 -0.97
C TYR A 138 10.08 1.45 -0.48
N ARG A 139 11.02 0.70 -1.09
CA ARG A 139 11.35 -0.69 -0.69
C ARG A 139 12.14 -0.83 0.61
N GLY A 140 12.70 0.26 1.13
CA GLY A 140 13.41 0.28 2.43
C GLY A 140 12.49 0.11 3.63
N TYR A 141 11.17 0.11 3.43
CA TYR A 141 10.18 0.02 4.50
C TYR A 141 10.37 -1.23 5.38
N ARG A 142 10.82 -2.37 4.84
CA ARG A 142 11.06 -3.60 5.62
C ARG A 142 12.26 -3.44 6.56
N SER A 143 13.33 -2.78 6.10
CA SER A 143 14.51 -2.46 6.93
C SER A 143 14.16 -1.45 8.03
N ILE A 144 13.31 -0.49 7.69
CA ILE A 144 12.75 0.49 8.64
C ILE A 144 11.85 -0.20 9.67
N GLN A 145 10.94 -1.08 9.23
CA GLN A 145 10.11 -1.88 10.13
C GLN A 145 10.96 -2.75 11.06
N ALA A 146 12.02 -3.38 10.57
CA ALA A 146 12.93 -4.15 11.40
C ALA A 146 13.62 -3.28 12.46
N ARG A 147 14.05 -2.07 12.09
CA ARG A 147 14.64 -1.12 13.04
C ARG A 147 13.63 -0.60 14.06
N LEU A 148 12.42 -0.24 13.63
CA LEU A 148 11.35 0.21 14.53
C LEU A 148 11.02 -0.88 15.54
N LYS A 149 10.94 -2.15 15.11
CA LYS A 149 10.75 -3.31 15.99
C LYS A 149 11.87 -3.44 17.03
N VAL A 150 13.13 -3.25 16.64
CA VAL A 150 14.28 -3.26 17.58
C VAL A 150 14.18 -2.12 18.60
N CYS A 151 13.66 -0.96 18.19
CA CYS A 151 13.40 0.17 19.07
C CYS A 151 12.12 0.01 19.92
N GLY A 152 11.43 -1.12 19.84
CA GLY A 152 10.18 -1.37 20.57
C GLY A 152 8.95 -0.70 19.97
N HIS A 153 9.06 -0.11 18.77
CA HIS A 153 7.95 0.49 18.04
C HIS A 153 7.41 -0.48 17.01
N PHE A 154 6.15 -0.85 17.21
CA PHE A 154 5.41 -1.69 16.29
C PHE A 154 4.42 -0.78 15.57
N CYS A 155 4.48 -0.75 14.24
CA CYS A 155 3.59 0.03 13.38
C CYS A 155 3.19 -0.76 12.13
N GLN A 156 2.01 -0.45 11.60
CA GLN A 156 1.50 -1.07 10.38
C GLN A 156 2.41 -0.74 9.19
N GLU A 157 2.61 -1.71 8.30
CA GLU A 157 3.38 -1.54 7.08
C GLU A 157 2.88 -0.37 6.23
N THR A 158 1.56 -0.24 6.11
CA THR A 158 0.88 0.84 5.42
C THR A 158 1.24 2.21 5.99
N ARG A 159 1.26 2.37 7.33
CA ARG A 159 1.65 3.62 7.98
C ARG A 159 3.12 3.99 7.74
N VAL A 160 4.02 3.01 7.73
CA VAL A 160 5.44 3.25 7.39
C VAL A 160 5.59 3.67 5.94
N ARG A 161 4.87 3.01 5.01
CA ARG A 161 4.87 3.35 3.59
C ARG A 161 4.30 4.75 3.34
N GLU A 162 3.17 5.09 3.95
CA GLU A 162 2.57 6.44 3.88
C GLU A 162 3.51 7.51 4.45
N ALA A 163 4.21 7.20 5.54
CA ALA A 163 5.19 8.10 6.11
C ALA A 163 6.41 8.32 5.22
N LEU A 164 6.89 7.28 4.55
CA LEU A 164 7.94 7.40 3.54
C LEU A 164 7.49 8.26 2.35
N VAL A 165 6.25 8.08 1.88
CA VAL A 165 5.65 8.90 0.81
C VAL A 165 5.58 10.37 1.23
N ARG A 166 5.28 10.65 2.50
CA ARG A 166 5.11 12.01 2.99
C ARG A 166 6.44 12.72 3.25
N LEU A 167 7.41 12.01 3.81
CA LEU A 167 8.73 12.55 4.17
C LEU A 167 9.65 12.68 2.97
N ASP A 168 9.55 11.76 2.02
CA ASP A 168 10.30 11.82 0.77
C ASP A 168 9.43 11.43 -0.43
N PRO A 169 8.42 12.28 -0.77
CA PRO A 169 7.54 12.03 -1.89
C PRO A 169 8.33 11.99 -3.19
N ALA A 170 9.50 12.61 -3.25
CA ALA A 170 10.38 12.61 -4.41
C ALA A 170 11.14 11.28 -4.55
N ALA A 171 11.75 10.73 -3.50
CA ALA A 171 12.41 9.42 -3.58
C ALA A 171 11.41 8.28 -3.73
N VAL A 172 10.23 8.38 -3.14
CA VAL A 172 9.11 7.47 -3.43
C VAL A 172 8.63 7.70 -4.86
N ALA A 173 8.46 8.95 -5.31
CA ALA A 173 8.11 9.33 -6.68
C ALA A 173 9.17 8.87 -7.73
N MET A 174 10.44 8.74 -7.33
CA MET A 174 11.57 8.41 -8.20
C MET A 174 11.95 6.92 -8.14
N ARG A 175 11.52 6.17 -7.10
CA ARG A 175 11.87 4.75 -6.89
C ARG A 175 10.64 3.94 -6.51
N TRP A 176 9.68 3.89 -7.43
CA TRP A 176 8.36 3.26 -7.20
C TRP A 176 8.47 1.81 -6.80
N TYR A 177 9.48 1.15 -7.34
CA TYR A 177 10.13 -0.08 -6.94
C TYR A 177 11.42 -0.01 -7.77
N GLY A 178 12.66 -0.20 -7.33
CA GLY A 178 13.84 -0.09 -8.24
C GLY A 178 13.82 -1.04 -9.48
N VAL A 179 12.90 -0.80 -10.42
CA VAL A 179 12.23 -1.63 -11.43
C VAL A 179 11.79 -0.65 -12.52
N LEU A 180 11.10 0.45 -12.18
CA LEU A 180 10.81 1.55 -13.11
C LEU A 180 11.32 2.89 -12.55
N VAL A 181 12.08 3.62 -13.37
CA VAL A 181 12.70 4.91 -13.03
C VAL A 181 12.36 5.93 -14.10
N VAL A 182 11.73 7.03 -13.69
CA VAL A 182 11.47 8.18 -14.57
C VAL A 182 12.61 9.17 -14.43
N HIS A 183 13.29 9.43 -15.55
CA HIS A 183 14.33 10.44 -15.68
C HIS A 183 13.72 11.70 -16.26
N GLY A 184 14.10 12.86 -15.72
CA GLY A 184 13.52 14.13 -16.12
C GLY A 184 14.46 15.28 -15.91
N GLY A 185 14.34 16.29 -16.75
CA GLY A 185 15.07 17.54 -16.64
C GLY A 185 14.19 18.70 -17.05
N ILE A 186 14.23 19.78 -16.29
CA ILE A 186 13.52 21.01 -16.58
C ILE A 186 14.49 22.18 -16.71
N ASP A 187 14.11 23.19 -17.48
CA ASP A 187 14.83 24.44 -17.48
C ASP A 187 14.59 25.20 -16.16
N GLY A 188 15.70 25.61 -15.56
CA GLY A 188 15.71 26.31 -14.29
C GLY A 188 15.03 27.66 -14.36
N ILE A 189 14.85 28.31 -15.51
CA ILE A 189 14.21 29.63 -15.60
C ILE A 189 12.75 29.48 -16.07
N SER A 190 12.55 28.93 -17.26
CA SER A 190 11.26 28.82 -17.95
C SER A 190 10.36 27.70 -17.46
N ARG A 191 10.86 26.74 -16.68
CA ARG A 191 10.16 25.48 -16.30
C ARG A 191 9.84 24.57 -17.49
N LEU A 192 10.38 24.85 -18.67
CA LEU A 192 10.23 23.97 -19.83
C LEU A 192 10.76 22.57 -19.50
N ILE A 193 9.96 21.55 -19.80
CA ILE A 193 10.37 20.15 -19.64
C ILE A 193 11.31 19.80 -20.80
N VAL A 194 12.60 19.66 -20.48
CA VAL A 194 13.68 19.45 -21.45
C VAL A 194 13.67 18.00 -21.91
N PHE A 195 13.61 17.05 -20.97
CA PHE A 195 13.40 15.63 -21.24
C PHE A 195 12.58 14.98 -20.12
N LEU A 196 11.88 13.90 -20.48
CA LEU A 196 11.12 13.07 -19.57
C LEU A 196 11.05 11.66 -20.17
N SER A 197 11.61 10.65 -19.49
CA SER A 197 11.75 9.31 -20.06
C SER A 197 11.74 8.23 -18.98
N ILE A 198 11.13 7.10 -19.24
CA ILE A 198 11.14 5.93 -18.35
C ILE A 198 12.27 4.95 -18.69
N SER A 199 12.78 4.27 -17.66
CA SER A 199 13.80 3.23 -17.78
C SER A 199 13.66 2.18 -16.68
N THR A 200 14.45 1.10 -16.77
CA THR A 200 14.45 0.03 -15.76
C THR A 200 15.46 0.20 -14.63
N ASN A 201 16.35 1.20 -14.73
CA ASN A 201 17.40 1.43 -13.73
C ASN A 201 17.86 2.90 -13.74
N ASN A 202 18.56 3.29 -12.67
CA ASN A 202 19.06 4.64 -12.48
C ASN A 202 20.56 4.79 -12.80
N LYS A 203 21.12 3.92 -13.65
CA LYS A 203 22.54 4.02 -14.01
C LYS A 203 22.82 5.35 -14.71
N SER A 204 23.96 5.95 -14.42
CA SER A 204 24.35 7.25 -14.96
C SER A 204 24.36 7.33 -16.48
N ALA A 205 24.70 6.22 -17.14
CA ALA A 205 24.69 6.12 -18.60
C ALA A 205 23.27 6.31 -19.18
N ILE A 206 22.24 5.81 -18.48
CA ILE A 206 20.84 5.95 -18.89
C ILE A 206 20.40 7.41 -18.75
N VAL A 207 20.76 8.06 -17.63
CA VAL A 207 20.46 9.49 -17.42
C VAL A 207 21.09 10.33 -18.53
N LEU A 208 22.36 10.06 -18.87
CA LEU A 208 23.04 10.74 -19.97
C LEU A 208 22.35 10.47 -21.33
N GLN A 209 21.91 9.24 -21.59
CA GLN A 209 21.19 8.89 -22.82
C GLN A 209 19.89 9.68 -22.97
N SER A 210 19.17 9.96 -21.88
CA SER A 210 17.98 10.82 -21.89
C SER A 210 18.32 12.31 -22.04
N PHE A 211 19.47 12.74 -21.52
CA PHE A 211 19.94 14.13 -21.58
C PHE A 211 20.39 14.55 -22.99
N LEU A 212 21.10 13.69 -23.72
CA LEU A 212 21.72 14.02 -25.01
C LEU A 212 20.73 14.47 -26.12
N PRO A 213 19.58 13.80 -26.34
CA PRO A 213 18.59 14.27 -27.32
C PRO A 213 18.01 15.64 -26.96
N ALA A 214 17.88 15.92 -25.66
CA ALA A 214 17.40 17.20 -25.17
C ALA A 214 18.41 18.32 -25.47
N PHE A 215 19.70 18.04 -25.30
CA PHE A 215 20.78 18.91 -25.75
C PHE A 215 20.71 19.17 -27.26
N GLN A 216 20.49 18.14 -28.08
CA GLN A 216 20.40 18.33 -29.54
C GLN A 216 19.22 19.24 -29.92
N LYS A 217 18.10 19.17 -29.19
CA LYS A 217 16.90 19.96 -29.46
C LYS A 217 16.97 21.39 -28.92
N TYR A 218 17.44 21.58 -27.69
CA TYR A 218 17.37 22.86 -26.97
C TYR A 218 18.73 23.57 -26.80
N GLY A 219 19.82 22.94 -27.23
CA GLY A 219 21.18 23.42 -27.04
C GLY A 219 21.76 23.06 -25.67
N LEU A 220 23.08 23.27 -25.51
CA LEU A 220 23.80 22.87 -24.30
C LEU A 220 23.58 23.88 -23.18
N PRO A 221 22.99 23.50 -22.04
CA PRO A 221 22.74 24.42 -20.94
C PRO A 221 24.03 25.06 -20.43
N THR A 222 23.93 26.25 -19.84
CA THR A 222 25.10 26.94 -19.25
C THR A 222 25.56 26.23 -17.97
N ARG A 223 24.59 25.77 -17.16
CA ARG A 223 24.80 25.02 -15.93
C ARG A 223 23.72 23.95 -15.78
N VAL A 224 24.07 22.81 -15.23
CA VAL A 224 23.11 21.77 -14.81
C VAL A 224 23.16 21.68 -13.30
N ARG A 225 22.00 21.67 -12.65
CA ARG A 225 21.88 21.45 -11.21
C ARG A 225 21.47 20.02 -10.97
N THR A 226 22.18 19.34 -10.08
CA THR A 226 21.92 17.96 -9.67
C THR A 226 22.06 17.84 -8.17
N ASP A 227 21.49 16.80 -7.59
CA ASP A 227 21.82 16.36 -6.26
C ASP A 227 23.23 15.74 -6.19
N HIS A 228 23.69 15.47 -4.97
CA HIS A 228 24.89 14.68 -4.71
C HIS A 228 24.57 13.19 -4.85
N GLY A 229 24.34 12.76 -6.09
CA GLY A 229 24.00 11.37 -6.45
C GLY A 229 24.99 10.76 -7.45
N THR A 230 25.06 9.43 -7.48
CA THR A 230 25.90 8.70 -8.46
C THR A 230 25.22 8.61 -9.82
N GLU A 231 23.89 8.72 -9.87
CA GLU A 231 23.11 8.70 -11.11
C GLU A 231 23.47 9.84 -12.08
N ASN A 232 23.98 10.97 -11.58
CA ASN A 232 24.21 12.16 -12.38
C ASN A 232 25.67 12.36 -12.81
N VAL A 233 26.55 11.40 -12.48
CA VAL A 233 28.00 11.49 -12.70
C VAL A 233 28.37 11.62 -14.18
N ASP A 234 27.70 10.89 -15.07
CA ASP A 234 28.00 10.93 -16.52
C ASP A 234 27.55 12.25 -17.15
N VAL A 235 26.41 12.81 -16.72
CA VAL A 235 25.97 14.17 -17.12
C VAL A 235 26.96 15.21 -16.61
N ALA A 236 27.43 15.07 -15.37
CA ALA A 236 28.41 15.98 -14.78
C ALA A 236 29.76 15.94 -15.53
N THR A 237 30.23 14.74 -15.86
CA THR A 237 31.45 14.52 -16.63
C THR A 237 31.31 15.09 -18.03
N PHE A 238 30.20 14.80 -18.72
CA PHE A 238 29.91 15.35 -20.05
C PHE A 238 29.90 16.88 -20.07
N MET A 239 29.20 17.52 -19.13
CA MET A 239 29.14 18.97 -19.03
C MET A 239 30.52 19.60 -18.76
N THR A 240 31.35 18.95 -17.94
CA THR A 240 32.71 19.41 -17.65
C THR A 240 33.61 19.33 -18.88
N LEU A 241 33.51 18.24 -19.66
CA LEU A 241 34.24 18.07 -20.91
C LEU A 241 33.84 19.10 -21.96
N GLN A 242 32.53 19.37 -22.11
CA GLN A 242 32.02 20.28 -23.15
C GLN A 242 32.20 21.77 -22.81
N LYS A 243 32.14 22.16 -21.54
CA LYS A 243 32.18 23.57 -21.11
C LYS A 243 33.51 24.02 -20.50
N GLY A 244 34.42 23.08 -20.24
CA GLY A 244 35.70 23.32 -19.60
C GLY A 244 35.69 23.02 -18.09
N SER A 245 36.81 22.52 -17.60
CA SER A 245 37.02 22.23 -16.17
C SER A 245 36.97 23.50 -15.33
N TYR A 246 36.55 23.39 -14.07
CA TYR A 246 36.52 24.48 -13.06
C TYR A 246 35.61 25.68 -13.37
N ARG A 247 34.78 25.63 -14.42
CA ARG A 247 33.79 26.70 -14.74
C ARG A 247 32.62 26.78 -13.76
N GLY A 248 32.37 25.73 -12.98
CA GLY A 248 31.14 25.60 -12.19
C GLY A 248 29.91 25.32 -13.09
N SER A 249 30.09 24.49 -14.11
CA SER A 249 29.02 24.05 -15.03
C SER A 249 28.06 23.03 -14.39
N ILE A 250 28.47 22.43 -13.26
CA ILE A 250 27.64 21.57 -12.45
C ILE A 250 27.44 22.23 -11.09
N LEU A 251 26.18 22.41 -10.72
CA LEU A 251 25.76 22.94 -9.43
C LEU A 251 25.24 21.77 -8.59
N GLN A 252 26.11 21.19 -7.78
CA GLN A 252 25.71 20.19 -6.79
C GLN A 252 25.37 20.88 -5.46
N GLY A 253 24.30 20.43 -4.82
CA GLY A 253 23.90 20.93 -3.51
C GLY A 253 22.86 20.02 -2.86
N LYS A 254 22.54 20.32 -1.59
CA LYS A 254 21.48 19.62 -0.85
C LYS A 254 20.13 19.71 -1.59
N SER A 255 19.34 18.64 -1.56
CA SER A 255 18.04 18.53 -2.24
C SER A 255 17.05 19.66 -1.89
N VAL A 256 17.20 20.29 -0.71
CA VAL A 256 16.41 21.48 -0.30
C VAL A 256 16.54 22.69 -1.24
N HIS A 257 17.57 22.73 -2.09
CA HIS A 257 17.76 23.76 -3.12
C HIS A 257 17.24 23.37 -4.51
N ASN A 258 16.74 22.14 -4.67
CA ASN A 258 16.19 21.58 -5.91
C ASN A 258 14.66 21.78 -6.03
N GLN A 259 14.07 22.69 -5.23
CA GLN A 259 12.62 22.92 -5.13
C GLN A 259 11.86 22.97 -6.46
N ARG A 260 12.49 23.47 -7.54
CA ARG A 260 11.88 23.58 -8.87
C ARG A 260 11.64 22.21 -9.52
N ILE A 261 12.63 21.32 -9.46
CA ILE A 261 12.47 19.96 -10.00
C ILE A 261 11.61 19.13 -9.05
N GLU A 262 11.73 19.32 -7.73
CA GLU A 262 10.86 18.67 -6.75
C GLU A 262 9.38 19.02 -6.96
N ARG A 263 9.10 20.30 -7.24
CA ARG A 263 7.73 20.72 -7.57
C ARG A 263 7.24 20.10 -8.87
N PHE A 264 8.09 20.06 -9.90
CA PHE A 264 7.78 19.41 -11.17
C PHE A 264 7.44 17.93 -10.98
N TRP A 265 8.20 17.21 -10.14
CA TRP A 265 7.90 15.82 -9.83
C TRP A 265 6.53 15.63 -9.19
N LEU A 266 6.12 16.50 -8.28
CA LEU A 266 4.77 16.49 -7.71
C LEU A 266 3.68 16.74 -8.75
N ASP A 267 3.90 17.67 -9.69
CA ASP A 267 2.93 17.99 -10.73
C ASP A 267 2.82 16.84 -11.75
N MET A 268 3.94 16.22 -12.14
CA MET A 268 3.98 15.01 -12.98
C MET A 268 3.27 13.84 -12.31
N TYR A 269 3.50 13.66 -11.01
CA TYR A 269 2.82 12.64 -10.21
C TYR A 269 1.31 12.76 -10.29
N ARG A 270 0.79 13.95 -9.96
CA ARG A 270 -0.65 14.22 -9.98
C ARG A 270 -1.24 14.24 -11.39
N GLY A 271 -0.42 14.58 -12.38
CA GLY A 271 -0.85 14.77 -13.76
C GLY A 271 -0.94 13.49 -14.58
N CYS A 272 -0.04 12.52 -14.37
CA CYS A 272 0.01 11.34 -15.22
C CYS A 272 0.53 10.04 -14.61
N THR A 273 1.25 10.05 -13.47
CA THR A 273 1.81 8.80 -12.92
C THR A 273 1.09 8.20 -11.72
N ASN A 274 0.23 8.97 -11.04
CA ASN A 274 -0.61 8.48 -9.94
C ASN A 274 -1.51 7.29 -10.31
N VAL A 275 -2.07 7.27 -11.52
CA VAL A 275 -2.91 6.15 -11.97
C VAL A 275 -2.17 4.82 -12.00
N TYR A 276 -0.87 4.83 -12.33
CA TYR A 276 -0.05 3.62 -12.29
C TYR A 276 0.32 3.24 -10.85
N TYR A 277 0.36 4.21 -9.93
CA TYR A 277 0.58 3.95 -8.50
C TYR A 277 -0.50 3.08 -7.95
N ASP A 278 -1.73 3.58 -8.13
CA ASP A 278 -2.88 3.04 -7.49
C ASP A 278 -3.10 1.64 -8.04
N LEU A 279 -2.87 1.47 -9.35
CA LEU A 279 -2.89 0.18 -10.02
C LEU A 279 -1.83 -0.80 -9.48
N PHE A 280 -0.56 -0.43 -9.43
CA PHE A 280 0.49 -1.37 -9.00
C PHE A 280 0.41 -1.68 -7.51
N THR A 281 0.06 -0.70 -6.69
CA THR A 281 -0.18 -0.88 -5.25
C THR A 281 -1.37 -1.81 -5.02
N PHE A 282 -2.45 -1.64 -5.79
CA PHE A 282 -3.58 -2.56 -5.79
C PHE A 282 -3.13 -3.97 -6.20
N MET A 283 -2.38 -4.11 -7.29
CA MET A 283 -1.89 -5.41 -7.76
C MET A 283 -0.98 -6.09 -6.72
N GLU A 284 -0.11 -5.35 -6.03
CA GLU A 284 0.74 -5.89 -4.94
C GLU A 284 -0.14 -6.36 -3.77
N ARG A 285 -1.09 -5.53 -3.34
CA ARG A 285 -1.97 -5.82 -2.19
C ARG A 285 -2.86 -7.05 -2.43
N GLU A 286 -3.39 -7.21 -3.63
CA GLU A 286 -4.23 -8.36 -4.01
C GLU A 286 -3.38 -9.61 -4.37
N GLY A 287 -2.06 -9.54 -4.25
CA GLY A 287 -1.15 -10.67 -4.56
C GLY A 287 -1.03 -10.98 -6.06
N ILE A 288 -1.48 -10.09 -6.94
CA ILE A 288 -1.38 -10.20 -8.42
C ILE A 288 0.06 -9.91 -8.87
N LEU A 289 0.72 -8.96 -8.21
CA LEU A 289 2.08 -8.54 -8.49
C LEU A 289 2.99 -8.97 -7.33
N ASP A 290 3.86 -9.94 -7.59
CA ASP A 290 4.97 -10.26 -6.69
C ASP A 290 6.21 -9.47 -7.11
N MET A 291 6.67 -8.60 -6.20
CA MET A 291 7.80 -7.71 -6.40
C MET A 291 9.17 -8.40 -6.30
N GLU A 292 9.21 -9.65 -5.84
CA GLU A 292 10.39 -10.51 -5.77
C GLU A 292 10.47 -11.45 -6.98
N SER A 293 9.38 -11.60 -7.74
CA SER A 293 9.32 -12.44 -8.94
C SER A 293 9.83 -11.70 -10.18
N GLU A 294 10.98 -12.12 -10.70
CA GLU A 294 11.55 -11.58 -11.94
C GLU A 294 10.58 -11.66 -13.14
N ILE A 295 9.73 -12.68 -13.18
CA ILE A 295 8.72 -12.86 -14.24
C ILE A 295 7.66 -11.76 -14.15
N HIS A 296 7.20 -11.44 -12.93
CA HIS A 296 6.20 -10.40 -12.73
C HIS A 296 6.80 -9.02 -13.02
N LEU A 297 8.05 -8.77 -12.60
CA LEU A 297 8.77 -7.53 -12.91
C LEU A 297 8.97 -7.34 -14.41
N TRP A 298 9.38 -8.39 -15.12
CA TRP A 298 9.53 -8.34 -16.58
C TRP A 298 8.20 -8.09 -17.29
N SER A 299 7.14 -8.77 -16.84
CA SER A 299 5.78 -8.57 -17.36
C SER A 299 5.29 -7.14 -17.13
N LEU A 300 5.56 -6.59 -15.95
CA LEU A 300 5.24 -5.20 -15.61
C LEU A 300 6.00 -4.22 -16.49
N HIS A 301 7.30 -4.44 -16.72
CA HIS A 301 8.08 -3.62 -17.65
C HIS A 301 7.52 -3.67 -19.07
N TYR A 302 7.31 -4.89 -19.59
CA TYR A 302 6.87 -5.12 -20.96
C TYR A 302 5.51 -4.45 -21.23
N VAL A 303 4.57 -4.57 -20.29
CA VAL A 303 3.23 -4.01 -20.43
C VAL A 303 3.25 -2.51 -20.18
N PHE A 304 3.84 -2.04 -19.07
CA PHE A 304 3.58 -0.68 -18.60
C PHE A 304 4.62 0.35 -19.04
N MET A 305 5.87 -0.03 -19.36
CA MET A 305 6.86 0.98 -19.82
C MET A 305 6.39 1.77 -21.04
N PRO A 306 5.89 1.14 -22.13
CA PRO A 306 5.43 1.90 -23.30
C PRO A 306 4.25 2.81 -22.96
N ARG A 307 3.34 2.34 -22.10
CA ARG A 307 2.13 3.08 -21.69
C ARG A 307 2.50 4.30 -20.84
N ILE A 308 3.41 4.11 -19.87
CA ILE A 308 3.89 5.22 -19.04
C ILE A 308 4.66 6.21 -19.90
N GLN A 309 5.51 5.76 -20.83
CA GLN A 309 6.21 6.69 -21.73
C GLN A 309 5.24 7.54 -22.55
N ILE A 310 4.16 6.95 -23.10
CA ILE A 310 3.12 7.72 -23.82
C ILE A 310 2.48 8.78 -22.91
N SER A 311 2.19 8.42 -21.66
CA SER A 311 1.61 9.35 -20.68
C SER A 311 2.59 10.48 -20.32
N LEU A 312 3.88 10.18 -20.20
CA LEU A 312 4.93 11.18 -20.00
C LEU A 312 5.07 12.10 -21.22
N ASP A 313 5.03 11.55 -22.44
CA ASP A 313 5.10 12.31 -23.69
C ASP A 313 3.88 13.20 -23.90
N THR A 314 2.71 12.78 -23.42
CA THR A 314 1.47 13.57 -23.45
C THR A 314 1.47 14.68 -22.40
N PHE A 315 2.09 14.43 -21.25
CA PHE A 315 2.22 15.41 -20.17
C PHE A 315 3.25 16.52 -20.51
N LYS A 316 4.26 16.18 -21.31
CA LYS A 316 5.35 17.06 -21.72
C LYS A 316 4.93 18.11 -22.75
#